data_AF-A0A975AST8-F1
#
_entry.id   AF-A0A975AST8-F1
#
_cell.length_a   1.000
_cell.length_b   1.000
_cell.length_c   1.000
_cell.angle_alpha   90.00
_cell.angle_beta   90.00
_cell.angle_gamma   90.00
#
_symmetry.space_group_name_H-M   'P 1'
#
loop_
_entity.id
_entity.type
_entity.pdbx_description
1 polymer ?
#
loop_
_entity_poly.entity_id
_entity_poly.type
_entity_poly.pdbx_seq_one_letter_code
_entity_poly.pdbx_strand_id
1 'polypeptide(L)'
;MRPNPVAACAIILMGLALTSCGGDAAPASVATAPTPATGGVAPPPSPPATPGASQEAVSRIGDVTVRASVLPTQALSDEVARTYGLTRSPGTVMLLVGVRQGPEAQEVALPATITAVATELGGRRHEIALRELRSGDLLDYVGTLDISPPETLRFDVTVVREGGARSDMQFTREFYPQ
;
A
#
# COMPACT_ATOMS: atom_id res chain seq x y z
N MET A 1 16.26 28.98 20.26
CA MET A 1 17.09 28.42 19.17
C MET A 1 18.16 27.54 19.81
N ARG A 2 17.98 26.22 19.76
CA ARG A 2 18.98 25.23 20.22
C ARG A 2 19.32 24.32 19.04
N PRO A 3 20.58 24.20 18.62
CA PRO A 3 21.00 23.21 17.64
C PRO A 3 21.23 21.87 18.33
N ASN A 4 20.77 20.77 17.74
CA ASN A 4 21.03 19.41 18.21
C ASN A 4 21.99 18.72 17.22
N PRO A 5 23.15 18.18 17.69
CA PRO A 5 24.15 17.58 16.81
C PRO A 5 23.87 16.12 16.50
N VAL A 6 24.17 15.76 15.25
CA VAL A 6 24.20 14.40 14.70
C VAL A 6 25.44 13.67 15.22
N ALA A 7 25.26 12.51 15.84
CA ALA A 7 26.31 11.52 16.12
C ALA A 7 25.81 10.18 15.53
N ALA A 8 26.38 9.64 14.45
CA ALA A 8 27.70 9.01 14.35
C ALA A 8 27.89 7.91 15.40
N CYS A 9 27.51 6.68 15.04
CA CYS A 9 28.09 5.49 15.65
C CYS A 9 28.25 4.39 14.57
N ALA A 10 29.50 4.22 14.16
CA ALA A 10 29.99 3.07 13.40
C ALA A 10 30.31 1.90 14.35
N ILE A 11 30.77 0.77 13.77
CA ILE A 11 31.43 -0.43 14.36
C ILE A 11 30.54 -1.68 14.22
N ILE A 12 30.68 -2.50 13.14
CA ILE A 12 31.61 -3.64 12.94
C ILE A 12 31.26 -4.86 13.81
N LEU A 13 31.01 -6.02 13.19
CA LEU A 13 31.49 -7.38 13.53
C LEU A 13 30.81 -8.37 12.56
N MET A 14 31.51 -8.96 11.58
CA MET A 14 32.36 -10.16 11.69
C MET A 14 31.56 -11.48 11.53
N GLY A 15 31.70 -12.07 10.34
CA GLY A 15 31.90 -13.50 10.09
C GLY A 15 30.93 -14.53 10.67
N LEU A 16 30.24 -15.25 9.77
CA LEU A 16 30.12 -16.70 9.92
C LEU A 16 29.91 -17.38 8.55
N ALA A 17 30.93 -18.13 8.14
CA ALA A 17 30.85 -19.13 7.07
C ALA A 17 30.39 -20.46 7.67
N LEU A 18 29.51 -21.18 6.98
CA LEU A 18 29.27 -22.62 7.18
C LEU A 18 29.01 -23.32 5.82
N THR A 19 30.09 -23.89 5.28
CA THR A 19 30.25 -25.31 4.87
C THR A 19 29.26 -26.27 5.57
N SER A 20 28.68 -27.36 5.01
CA SER A 20 28.98 -28.21 3.86
C SER A 20 27.75 -28.93 3.29
N CYS A 21 27.94 -29.34 2.04
CA CYS A 21 27.36 -30.44 1.24
C CYS A 21 27.01 -31.77 1.96
N GLY A 22 25.98 -32.47 1.46
CA GLY A 22 25.82 -33.92 1.62
C GLY A 22 24.37 -34.42 1.49
N GLY A 23 24.02 -35.12 0.39
CA GLY A 23 22.74 -35.82 0.24
C GLY A 23 22.49 -36.37 -1.17
N ASP A 24 22.99 -37.58 -1.41
CA ASP A 24 22.97 -38.40 -2.64
C ASP A 24 21.61 -39.12 -2.88
N ALA A 25 21.44 -39.66 -4.10
CA ALA A 25 20.40 -40.58 -4.64
C ALA A 25 19.24 -39.88 -5.39
N ALA A 26 18.84 -40.21 -6.63
CA ALA A 26 18.99 -41.42 -7.46
C ALA A 26 18.58 -41.09 -8.93
N PRO A 27 18.66 -42.03 -9.91
CA PRO A 27 19.11 -41.73 -11.27
C PRO A 27 18.04 -41.49 -12.34
N ALA A 28 18.56 -40.90 -13.41
CA ALA A 28 18.05 -40.69 -14.76
C ALA A 28 17.05 -41.75 -15.27
N SER A 29 15.97 -41.25 -15.86
CA SER A 29 15.32 -41.90 -16.99
C SER A 29 15.03 -40.84 -18.06
N VAL A 30 15.43 -41.25 -19.26
CA VAL A 30 15.47 -40.53 -20.53
C VAL A 30 14.05 -40.37 -21.06
N ALA A 31 13.70 -39.20 -21.64
CA ALA A 31 12.95 -39.10 -22.90
C ALA A 31 12.49 -37.67 -23.22
N THR A 32 12.79 -37.27 -24.46
CA THR A 32 11.93 -36.46 -25.35
C THR A 32 11.88 -34.93 -25.16
N ALA A 33 12.60 -34.23 -26.03
CA ALA A 33 12.20 -32.94 -26.61
C ALA A 33 11.01 -33.20 -27.60
N PRO A 34 10.06 -32.27 -27.86
CA PRO A 34 10.34 -30.90 -28.31
C PRO A 34 9.33 -29.81 -27.87
N THR A 35 9.74 -28.53 -27.91
CA THR A 35 9.06 -27.36 -28.54
C THR A 35 9.43 -26.02 -27.87
N PRO A 36 9.70 -24.95 -28.65
CA PRO A 36 9.69 -23.58 -28.14
C PRO A 36 8.26 -23.05 -28.20
N ALA A 37 7.63 -22.88 -27.02
CA ALA A 37 6.35 -22.21 -26.89
C ALA A 37 6.51 -20.97 -25.98
N THR A 38 6.44 -19.81 -26.63
CA THR A 38 5.79 -18.58 -26.19
C THR A 38 5.74 -18.30 -24.69
N GLY A 39 6.50 -17.27 -24.31
CA GLY A 39 6.39 -16.60 -23.02
C GLY A 39 4.99 -16.07 -22.75
N GLY A 40 4.63 -16.12 -21.48
CA GLY A 40 3.36 -15.66 -20.96
C GLY A 40 3.13 -16.21 -19.56
N VAL A 41 4.04 -15.94 -18.63
CA VAL A 41 3.74 -16.14 -17.21
C VAL A 41 2.70 -15.09 -16.81
N ALA A 42 1.44 -15.50 -16.80
CA ALA A 42 0.38 -14.72 -16.17
C ALA A 42 0.77 -14.47 -14.70
N PRO A 43 0.55 -13.26 -14.15
CA PRO A 43 0.77 -13.05 -12.73
C PRO A 43 -0.11 -14.03 -11.93
N PRO A 44 0.38 -14.59 -10.81
CA PRO A 44 -0.38 -15.55 -10.02
C PRO A 44 -1.71 -14.93 -9.55
N PRO A 45 -2.79 -15.72 -9.46
CA PRO A 45 -4.04 -15.25 -8.87
C PRO A 45 -3.76 -14.81 -7.43
N SER A 46 -4.11 -13.57 -7.11
CA SER A 46 -4.06 -13.05 -5.75
C SER A 46 -4.85 -14.01 -4.82
N PRO A 47 -4.28 -14.45 -3.68
CA PRO A 47 -4.99 -15.31 -2.74
C PRO A 47 -6.30 -14.65 -2.27
N PRO A 48 -7.31 -15.45 -1.84
CA PRO A 48 -8.58 -14.92 -1.38
C PRO A 48 -8.35 -13.94 -0.22
N ALA A 49 -8.87 -12.72 -0.38
CA ALA A 49 -8.79 -11.69 0.64
C ALA A 49 -9.48 -12.18 1.91
N THR A 50 -8.72 -12.31 2.99
CA THR A 50 -9.26 -12.51 4.34
C THR A 50 -10.26 -11.38 4.63
N PRO A 51 -11.52 -11.66 4.99
CA PRO A 51 -12.47 -10.63 5.37
C PRO A 51 -11.92 -9.86 6.58
N GLY A 52 -11.65 -8.56 6.40
CA GLY A 52 -11.05 -7.71 7.43
C GLY A 52 -9.59 -7.33 7.23
N ALA A 53 -8.90 -7.85 6.20
CA ALA A 53 -7.58 -7.33 5.84
C ALA A 53 -7.70 -5.96 5.16
N SER A 54 -7.02 -4.95 5.71
CA SER A 54 -6.78 -3.69 5.01
C SER A 54 -6.14 -3.99 3.65
N GLN A 55 -6.89 -3.79 2.58
CA GLN A 55 -6.40 -4.12 1.25
C GLN A 55 -5.62 -2.94 0.67
N GLU A 56 -4.31 -2.96 0.90
CA GLU A 56 -3.36 -1.99 0.36
C GLU A 56 -3.20 -2.17 -1.16
N ALA A 57 -3.08 -1.06 -1.87
CA ALA A 57 -2.66 -0.99 -3.25
C ALA A 57 -1.41 -0.11 -3.32
N VAL A 58 -0.41 -0.53 -4.09
CA VAL A 58 0.89 0.13 -4.17
C VAL A 58 1.21 0.43 -5.63
N SER A 59 1.61 1.66 -5.91
CA SER A 59 2.09 2.10 -7.22
C SER A 59 3.47 2.71 -7.09
N ARG A 60 4.43 2.25 -7.90
CA ARG A 60 5.80 2.76 -7.92
C ARG A 60 6.05 3.50 -9.22
N ILE A 61 6.46 4.77 -9.12
CA ILE A 61 6.76 5.65 -10.25
C ILE A 61 8.18 6.19 -10.08
N GLY A 62 9.15 5.54 -10.75
CA GLY A 62 10.58 5.84 -10.54
C GLY A 62 10.97 5.55 -9.09
N ASP A 63 11.57 6.54 -8.43
CA ASP A 63 11.96 6.48 -7.02
C ASP A 63 10.82 6.82 -6.03
N VAL A 64 9.59 7.01 -6.51
CA VAL A 64 8.43 7.34 -5.66
C VAL A 64 7.50 6.15 -5.52
N THR A 65 7.15 5.82 -4.29
CA THR A 65 6.15 4.80 -3.93
C THR A 65 4.90 5.49 -3.38
N VAL A 66 3.77 5.26 -4.03
CA VAL A 66 2.44 5.66 -3.56
C VAL A 66 1.76 4.42 -2.98
N ARG A 67 1.37 4.47 -1.72
CA ARG A 67 0.59 3.43 -1.05
C ARG A 67 -0.79 3.97 -0.75
N ALA A 68 -1.83 3.27 -1.19
CA ALA A 68 -3.21 3.60 -0.87
C ALA A 68 -3.86 2.40 -0.19
N SER A 69 -4.43 2.63 0.99
CA SER A 69 -5.06 1.61 1.82
C SER A 69 -6.46 2.06 2.17
N VAL A 70 -7.44 1.17 1.99
CA VAL A 70 -8.84 1.45 2.36
C VAL A 70 -9.32 0.44 3.36
N LEU A 71 -9.96 0.92 4.42
CA LEU A 71 -10.48 0.08 5.49
C LEU A 71 -11.76 0.69 6.10
N PRO A 72 -12.70 -0.15 6.55
CA PRO A 72 -13.83 0.32 7.33
C PRO A 72 -13.34 0.89 8.66
N THR A 73 -13.87 2.04 9.08
CA THR A 73 -13.50 2.68 10.35
C THR A 73 -13.82 1.80 11.56
N GLN A 74 -14.76 0.87 11.43
CA GLN A 74 -15.08 -0.13 12.46
C GLN A 74 -13.92 -1.05 12.81
N ALA A 75 -13.08 -1.39 11.82
CA ALA A 75 -11.94 -2.27 11.99
C ALA A 75 -10.77 -1.59 12.72
N LEU A 76 -10.81 -0.26 12.87
CA LEU A 76 -9.84 0.48 13.68
C LEU A 76 -10.06 0.20 15.17
N SER A 77 -8.98 0.15 15.94
CA SER A 77 -9.07 0.24 17.40
C SER A 77 -9.52 1.65 17.83
N ASP A 78 -10.10 1.78 19.02
CA ASP A 78 -10.54 3.07 19.55
C ASP A 78 -9.41 4.10 19.67
N GLU A 79 -8.21 3.63 20.04
CA GLU A 79 -7.02 4.48 20.15
C GLU A 79 -6.59 5.03 18.78
N VAL A 80 -6.58 4.18 17.75
CA VAL A 80 -6.25 4.61 16.38
C VAL A 80 -7.34 5.55 15.87
N ALA A 81 -8.62 5.20 16.00
CA ALA A 81 -9.71 6.08 15.56
C ALA A 81 -9.60 7.49 16.19
N ARG A 82 -9.31 7.59 17.49
CA ARG A 82 -9.10 8.87 18.19
C ARG A 82 -7.88 9.62 17.69
N THR A 83 -6.75 8.93 17.50
CA THR A 83 -5.50 9.53 16.99
C THR A 83 -5.71 10.15 15.62
N TYR A 84 -6.50 9.50 14.77
CA TYR A 84 -6.82 9.97 13.43
C TYR A 84 -8.01 10.95 13.40
N GLY A 85 -8.70 11.17 14.53
CA GLY A 85 -9.89 12.04 14.61
C GLY A 85 -11.10 11.48 13.86
N LEU A 86 -11.27 10.15 13.89
CA LEU A 86 -12.29 9.41 13.15
C LEU A 86 -13.34 8.85 14.12
N THR A 87 -14.60 8.89 13.68
CA THR A 87 -15.68 8.16 14.35
C THR A 87 -15.80 6.79 13.71
N ARG A 88 -15.82 5.74 14.54
CA ARG A 88 -16.03 4.36 14.10
C ARG A 88 -17.51 4.19 13.72
N SER A 89 -17.78 3.78 12.49
CA SER A 89 -19.14 3.63 11.97
C SER A 89 -19.22 2.52 10.91
N PRO A 90 -20.30 1.71 10.89
CA PRO A 90 -20.52 0.66 9.89
C PRO A 90 -20.70 1.13 8.47
N GLY A 91 -21.10 2.39 8.30
CA GLY A 91 -21.22 3.00 6.99
C GLY A 91 -19.95 3.75 6.57
N THR A 92 -18.92 3.90 7.40
CA THR A 92 -17.83 4.83 7.08
C THR A 92 -16.54 4.08 6.79
N VAL A 93 -15.98 4.33 5.61
CA VAL A 93 -14.66 3.84 5.20
C VAL A 93 -13.63 4.95 5.25
N MET A 94 -12.41 4.58 5.61
CA MET A 94 -11.25 5.44 5.61
C MET A 94 -10.34 5.07 4.44
N LEU A 95 -9.97 6.07 3.64
CA LEU A 95 -8.89 6.00 2.66
C LEU A 95 -7.65 6.64 3.26
N LEU A 96 -6.55 5.90 3.27
CA LEU A 96 -5.23 6.37 3.66
C LEU A 96 -4.32 6.34 2.44
N VAL A 97 -3.66 7.46 2.14
CA VAL A 97 -2.71 7.56 1.03
C VAL A 97 -1.39 8.13 1.53
N GLY A 98 -0.33 7.34 1.38
CA GLY A 98 1.04 7.74 1.71
C GLY A 98 1.87 7.88 0.43
N VAL A 99 2.60 9.00 0.32
CA VAL A 99 3.58 9.20 -0.76
C VAL A 99 4.97 9.19 -0.13
N ARG A 100 5.82 8.29 -0.61
CA ARG A 100 7.17 8.07 -0.13
C ARG A 100 8.15 8.13 -1.28
N GLN A 101 9.34 8.64 -1.05
CA GLN A 101 10.42 8.68 -2.03
C GLN A 101 11.68 8.01 -1.49
N GLY A 102 12.36 7.24 -2.33
CA GLY A 102 13.60 6.54 -2.00
C GLY A 102 13.40 5.03 -1.83
N PRO A 103 14.48 4.29 -1.54
CA PRO A 103 14.42 2.85 -1.26
C PRO A 103 13.70 2.59 0.07
N GLU A 104 13.01 1.45 0.23
CA GLU A 104 12.20 1.13 1.43
C GLU A 104 12.91 1.38 2.78
N ALA A 105 14.23 1.19 2.83
CA ALA A 105 15.02 1.42 4.05
C ALA A 105 15.25 2.90 4.41
N GLN A 106 15.04 3.83 3.47
CA GLN A 106 15.28 5.27 3.59
C GLN A 106 14.14 6.07 2.97
N GLU A 107 12.91 5.54 3.01
CA GLU A 107 11.73 6.23 2.48
C GLU A 107 11.48 7.54 3.23
N VAL A 108 11.47 8.65 2.48
CA VAL A 108 11.14 9.97 2.99
C VAL A 108 9.72 10.33 2.58
N ALA A 109 8.95 10.90 3.50
CA ALA A 109 7.62 11.40 3.20
C ALA A 109 7.70 12.59 2.25
N LEU A 110 7.03 12.50 1.10
CA LEU A 110 7.03 13.54 0.08
C LEU A 110 5.67 14.26 0.08
N PRO A 111 5.63 15.59 0.29
CA PRO A 111 4.38 16.34 0.20
C PRO A 111 3.85 16.31 -1.24
N ALA A 112 2.55 16.07 -1.39
CA ALA A 112 1.88 16.01 -2.68
C ALA A 112 0.41 16.43 -2.55
N THR A 113 -0.13 17.06 -3.58
CA THR A 113 -1.57 17.28 -3.66
C THR A 113 -2.23 16.00 -4.14
N ILE A 114 -3.04 15.39 -3.29
CA ILE A 114 -3.74 14.15 -3.61
C ILE A 114 -5.23 14.46 -3.77
N THR A 115 -5.80 14.01 -4.89
CA THR A 115 -7.23 14.02 -5.14
C THR A 115 -7.70 12.58 -5.24
N ALA A 116 -8.76 12.24 -4.50
CA ALA A 116 -9.35 10.91 -4.55
C ALA A 116 -10.83 11.00 -4.87
N VAL A 117 -11.26 10.19 -5.83
CA VAL A 117 -12.66 10.03 -6.21
C VAL A 117 -13.03 8.57 -6.09
N ALA A 118 -14.11 8.27 -5.40
CA ALA A 118 -14.71 6.94 -5.39
C ALA A 118 -15.91 6.91 -6.33
N THR A 119 -15.99 5.88 -7.16
CA THR A 119 -17.12 5.63 -8.06
C THR A 119 -17.78 4.30 -7.69
N GLU A 120 -19.06 4.34 -7.36
CA GLU A 120 -19.89 3.15 -7.13
C GLU A 120 -20.19 2.42 -8.45
N LEU A 121 -20.61 1.15 -8.37
CA LEU A 121 -21.07 0.42 -9.56
C LEU A 121 -22.28 1.06 -10.24
N GLY A 122 -23.13 1.76 -9.47
CA GLY A 122 -24.24 2.55 -9.98
C GLY A 122 -23.82 3.81 -10.77
N GLY A 123 -22.51 4.10 -10.85
CA GLY A 123 -21.97 5.26 -11.56
C GLY A 123 -21.98 6.55 -10.75
N ARG A 124 -22.43 6.51 -9.49
CA ARG A 124 -22.38 7.65 -8.58
C ARG A 124 -20.94 7.90 -8.15
N ARG A 125 -20.50 9.15 -8.27
CA ARG A 125 -19.15 9.59 -7.90
C ARG A 125 -19.18 10.36 -6.58
N HIS A 126 -18.20 10.07 -5.75
CA HIS A 126 -17.99 10.68 -4.45
C HIS A 126 -16.57 11.25 -4.40
N GLU A 127 -16.46 12.56 -4.26
CA GLU A 127 -15.17 13.20 -4.01
C GLU A 127 -14.81 12.99 -2.54
N ILE A 128 -13.60 12.48 -2.30
CA ILE A 128 -13.09 12.22 -0.96
C ILE A 128 -12.18 13.37 -0.57
N ALA A 129 -12.63 14.17 0.41
CA ALA A 129 -11.81 15.21 0.99
C ALA A 129 -10.67 14.57 1.80
N LEU A 130 -9.45 14.69 1.28
CA LEU A 130 -8.25 14.21 1.95
C LEU A 130 -7.67 15.32 2.84
N ARG A 131 -7.34 14.99 4.09
CA ARG A 131 -6.62 15.86 5.01
C ARG A 131 -5.22 15.33 5.26
N GLU A 132 -4.27 16.24 5.40
CA GLU A 132 -2.91 15.90 5.83
C GLU A 132 -2.91 15.48 7.30
N LEU A 133 -2.30 14.33 7.58
CA LEU A 133 -2.03 13.82 8.90
C LEU A 133 -0.53 13.60 9.03
N ARG A 134 0.08 14.29 9.98
CA ARG A 134 1.51 14.15 10.28
C ARG A 134 1.68 13.34 11.56
N SER A 135 2.43 12.24 11.46
CA SER A 135 2.74 11.37 12.60
C SER A 135 4.26 11.22 12.68
N GLY A 136 4.89 12.02 13.55
CA GLY A 136 6.35 12.12 13.60
C GLY A 136 6.92 12.64 12.28
N ASP A 137 7.79 11.85 11.65
CA ASP A 137 8.42 12.14 10.37
C ASP A 137 7.62 11.64 9.15
N LEU A 138 6.44 11.05 9.38
CA LEU A 138 5.55 10.54 8.34
C LEU A 138 4.46 11.56 7.99
N LEU A 139 4.14 11.67 6.70
CA LEU A 139 3.03 12.45 6.16
C LEU A 139 2.08 11.53 5.40
N ASP A 140 0.87 11.38 5.92
CA ASP A 140 -0.18 10.57 5.32
C ASP A 140 -1.41 11.44 5.04
N TYR A 141 -2.16 11.07 4.01
CA TYR A 141 -3.39 11.74 3.64
C TYR A 141 -4.55 10.82 4.00
N VAL A 142 -5.41 11.29 4.89
CA VAL A 142 -6.57 10.52 5.34
C VAL A 142 -7.85 11.15 4.84
N GLY A 143 -8.74 10.34 4.30
CA GLY A 143 -10.07 10.74 3.85
C GLY A 143 -11.11 9.76 4.37
N THR A 144 -12.34 10.22 4.49
CA THR A 144 -13.47 9.38 4.88
C THR A 144 -14.58 9.48 3.86
N LEU A 145 -15.28 8.38 3.68
CA LEU A 145 -16.45 8.30 2.82
C LEU A 145 -17.52 7.46 3.50
N ASP A 146 -18.75 7.95 3.47
CA ASP A 146 -19.92 7.19 3.89
C ASP A 146 -20.46 6.36 2.73
N ILE A 147 -20.65 5.08 2.98
CA ILE A 147 -21.12 4.05 2.08
C ILE A 147 -22.21 3.22 2.77
N SER A 148 -22.98 2.48 1.97
CA SER A 148 -23.96 1.52 2.48
C SER A 148 -23.61 0.11 1.98
N PRO A 149 -22.83 -0.67 2.74
CA PRO A 149 -22.49 -2.04 2.35
C PRO A 149 -23.73 -2.93 2.16
N PRO A 150 -23.71 -3.94 1.26
CA PRO A 150 -22.59 -4.31 0.40
C PRO A 150 -22.43 -3.35 -0.78
N GLU A 151 -21.23 -2.81 -0.97
CA GLU A 151 -20.94 -1.80 -1.99
C GLU A 151 -19.58 -2.09 -2.65
N THR A 152 -19.46 -1.77 -3.94
CA THR A 152 -18.20 -1.88 -4.67
C THR A 152 -17.79 -0.51 -5.18
N LEU A 153 -16.64 -0.03 -4.71
CA LEU A 153 -16.10 1.25 -5.07
C LEU A 153 -14.83 1.10 -5.90
N ARG A 154 -14.79 1.80 -7.03
CA ARG A 154 -13.56 2.11 -7.76
C ARG A 154 -12.99 3.40 -7.22
N PHE A 155 -11.78 3.35 -6.70
CA PHE A 155 -11.04 4.52 -6.26
C PHE A 155 -10.11 4.97 -7.39
N ASP A 156 -10.25 6.22 -7.79
CA ASP A 156 -9.36 6.91 -8.70
C ASP A 156 -8.59 7.96 -7.87
N VAL A 157 -7.29 7.72 -7.67
CA VAL A 157 -6.39 8.55 -6.88
C VAL A 157 -5.41 9.23 -7.81
N THR A 158 -5.45 10.56 -7.86
CA THR A 158 -4.50 11.39 -8.58
C THR A 158 -3.55 12.05 -7.59
N VAL A 159 -2.26 11.81 -7.76
CA VAL A 159 -1.19 12.40 -6.96
C VAL A 159 -0.43 13.40 -7.81
N VAL A 160 -0.37 14.66 -7.37
CA VAL A 160 0.41 15.73 -8.00
C VAL A 160 1.52 16.14 -7.04
N ARG A 161 2.76 15.82 -7.41
CA ARG A 161 3.95 16.12 -6.60
C ARG A 161 4.38 17.57 -6.76
N GLU A 162 5.15 18.07 -5.79
CA GLU A 162 5.89 19.32 -5.97
C GLU A 162 6.81 19.21 -7.21
N GLY A 163 6.70 20.16 -8.13
CA GLY A 163 7.33 20.09 -9.45
C GLY A 163 6.42 19.63 -10.59
N GLY A 164 5.14 19.32 -10.32
CA GLY A 164 4.11 19.11 -11.34
C GLY A 164 4.03 17.69 -11.90
N ALA A 165 4.81 16.75 -11.36
CA ALA A 165 4.74 15.35 -11.77
C ALA A 165 3.43 14.71 -11.27
N ARG A 166 2.54 14.40 -12.21
CA ARG A 166 1.26 13.72 -11.96
C ARG A 166 1.41 12.20 -12.06
N SER A 167 0.81 11.50 -11.12
CA SER A 167 0.63 10.05 -11.14
C SER A 167 -0.82 9.72 -10.85
N ASP A 168 -1.39 8.79 -11.61
CA ASP A 168 -2.75 8.30 -11.39
C ASP A 168 -2.70 6.84 -10.97
N MET A 169 -3.53 6.48 -10.01
CA MET A 169 -3.63 5.14 -9.44
C MET A 169 -5.10 4.78 -9.32
N GLN A 170 -5.45 3.57 -9.75
CA GLN A 170 -6.83 3.11 -9.76
C GLN A 170 -6.90 1.72 -9.15
N PHE A 171 -7.85 1.52 -8.25
CA PHE A 171 -8.07 0.23 -7.63
C PHE A 171 -9.54 0.09 -7.22
N THR A 172 -10.04 -1.14 -7.24
CA THR A 172 -11.43 -1.44 -6.87
C THR A 172 -11.45 -2.18 -5.55
N ARG A 173 -12.40 -1.84 -4.68
CA ARG A 173 -12.64 -2.55 -3.41
C ARG A 173 -14.11 -2.83 -3.22
N GLU A 174 -14.36 -4.00 -2.66
CA GLU A 174 -15.68 -4.45 -2.23
C GLU A 174 -15.75 -4.33 -0.71
N PHE A 175 -16.83 -3.73 -0.24
CA PHE A 175 -17.15 -3.59 1.18
C PHE A 175 -18.35 -4.43 1.49
N TYR A 176 -18.23 -5.27 2.51
CA TYR A 176 -19.31 -6.10 3.01
C TYR A 176 -19.69 -5.64 4.42
N PRO A 177 -20.97 -5.78 4.81
CA PRO A 177 -21.38 -5.55 6.19
C PRO A 177 -20.54 -6.44 7.12
N GLN A 178 -19.98 -5.85 8.17
CA GLN A 178 -19.22 -6.51 9.23
C GLN A 178 -20.05 -6.60 10.49
#